data_AF-A0A0M9EKG8-F1
#
_entry.id   AF-A0A0M9EKG8-F1
#
_cell.length_a   1.000
_cell.length_b   1.000
_cell.length_c   1.000
_cell.angle_alpha   90.00
_cell.angle_beta   90.00
_cell.angle_gamma   90.00
#
_symmetry.space_group_name_H-M   'P 1'
#
loop_
_entity.id
_entity.type
_entity.pdbx_description
1 polymer ?
#
loop_
_entity_poly.entity_id
_entity_poly.type
_entity_poly.pdbx_seq_one_letter_code
_entity_poly.pdbx_strand_id
1 'polypeptide(L)'
;MLDLALALSALIWFCVFLFPVYGFVAGRRDRQEHLKRAQGILLSLVALLVLFDLTLGVMVSKSEMVELMRLRSYRWWMLGAVAVSLGCAWILFKLAQKTRST
;
A
#
# COMPACT_ATOMS: atom_id res chain seq x y z
N MET A 1 18.32 8.01 5.89
CA MET A 1 17.55 6.79 6.23
C MET A 1 16.07 7.13 6.52
N LEU A 2 15.82 8.17 7.33
CA LEU A 2 14.47 8.70 7.57
C LEU A 2 13.75 9.14 6.28
N ASP A 3 14.45 9.84 5.37
CA ASP A 3 13.89 10.30 4.09
C ASP A 3 13.38 9.15 3.21
N LEU A 4 14.07 8.01 3.23
CA LEU A 4 13.68 6.83 2.48
C LEU A 4 12.39 6.20 3.05
N ALA A 5 12.28 6.13 4.38
CA ALA A 5 11.07 5.63 5.04
C ALA A 5 9.87 6.55 4.79
N LEU A 6 10.08 7.87 4.80
CA LEU A 6 9.07 8.87 4.45
C LEU A 6 8.64 8.76 2.98
N ALA A 7 9.60 8.66 2.05
CA ALA A 7 9.30 8.49 0.63
C ALA A 7 8.53 7.19 0.35
N LEU A 8 8.93 6.08 0.99
CA LEU A 8 8.26 4.79 0.87
C LEU A 8 6.84 4.83 1.45
N SER A 9 6.66 5.48 2.59
CA SER A 9 5.35 5.74 3.20
C SER A 9 4.44 6.54 2.25
N ALA A 10 4.94 7.64 1.68
CA ALA A 10 4.20 8.46 0.72
C ALA A 10 3.82 7.67 -0.54
N LEU A 11 4.72 6.85 -1.05
CA LEU A 11 4.45 5.97 -2.19
C LEU A 11 3.36 4.95 -1.89
N ILE A 12 3.38 4.32 -0.71
CA ILE A 12 2.33 3.37 -0.30
C ILE A 12 0.98 4.09 -0.21
N TRP A 13 0.93 5.27 0.42
CA TRP A 13 -0.31 6.07 0.47
C TRP A 13 -0.83 6.45 -0.91
N PHE A 14 0.06 6.87 -1.82
CA PHE A 14 -0.30 7.13 -3.21
C PHE A 14 -0.90 5.90 -3.89
N CYS A 15 -0.28 4.73 -3.71
CA CYS A 15 -0.82 3.47 -4.21
C CYS A 15 -2.19 3.14 -3.59
N VAL A 16 -2.38 3.33 -2.28
CA VAL A 16 -3.64 3.10 -1.57
C VAL A 16 -4.80 3.89 -2.19
N PHE A 17 -4.58 5.16 -2.57
CA PHE A 17 -5.63 5.97 -3.19
C PHE A 17 -5.93 5.56 -4.64
N LEU A 18 -4.92 5.13 -5.39
CA LEU A 18 -5.09 4.75 -6.80
C LEU A 18 -5.57 3.31 -7.01
N PHE A 19 -5.27 2.40 -6.08
CA PHE A 19 -5.55 0.97 -6.23
C PHE A 19 -7.03 0.66 -6.52
N PRO A 20 -8.02 1.29 -5.84
CA PRO A 20 -9.43 1.07 -6.12
C PRO A 20 -9.81 1.44 -7.55
N VAL A 21 -9.34 2.60 -8.02
CA VAL A 21 -9.57 3.09 -9.39
C VAL A 21 -8.93 2.13 -10.41
N TYR A 22 -7.70 1.68 -10.13
CA TYR A 22 -7.02 0.69 -10.96
C TYR A 22 -7.79 -0.63 -11.02
N GLY A 23 -8.34 -1.11 -9.90
CA GLY A 23 -9.20 -2.29 -9.83
C GLY A 23 -10.43 -2.19 -10.74
N PHE A 24 -11.10 -1.03 -10.74
CA PHE A 24 -12.21 -0.76 -11.65
C PHE A 24 -11.81 -0.82 -13.13
N VAL A 25 -10.71 -0.15 -13.51
CA VAL A 25 -10.21 -0.13 -14.89
C VAL A 25 -9.77 -1.53 -15.35
N ALA A 26 -9.09 -2.28 -14.48
CA ALA A 26 -8.69 -3.65 -14.74
C ALA A 26 -9.90 -4.57 -14.94
N GLY A 27 -10.96 -4.39 -14.16
CA GLY A 27 -12.20 -5.16 -14.28
C GLY A 27 -12.92 -4.95 -15.62
N ARG A 28 -12.97 -3.70 -16.11
CA ARG A 28 -13.54 -3.42 -17.45
C ARG A 28 -12.81 -4.14 -18.59
N ARG A 29 -11.50 -4.36 -18.44
CA ARG A 29 -10.66 -5.02 -19.45
C ARG A 29 -10.41 -6.50 -19.16
N ASP A 30 -11.04 -7.06 -18.13
CA ASP A 30 -10.84 -8.43 -17.66
C ASP A 30 -9.37 -8.80 -17.37
N ARG A 31 -8.60 -7.84 -16.84
CA ARG A 31 -7.16 -7.96 -16.60
C ARG A 31 -6.85 -8.43 -15.18
N GLN A 32 -7.40 -9.57 -14.77
CA GLN A 32 -7.24 -10.08 -13.40
C GLN A 32 -5.76 -10.31 -13.02
N GLU A 33 -4.93 -10.80 -13.93
CA GLU A 33 -3.50 -11.00 -13.68
C GLU A 33 -2.78 -9.69 -13.36
N HIS A 34 -3.11 -8.62 -14.07
CA HIS A 34 -2.50 -7.30 -13.82
C HIS A 34 -2.90 -6.74 -12.45
N LEU A 35 -4.11 -7.04 -11.97
CA LEU A 35 -4.54 -6.68 -10.62
C LEU A 35 -3.76 -7.46 -9.55
N LYS A 36 -3.57 -8.78 -9.74
CA LYS A 36 -2.76 -9.61 -8.84
C LYS A 36 -1.30 -9.15 -8.79
N ARG A 37 -0.69 -8.83 -9.94
CA ARG A 37 0.68 -8.31 -10.01
C ARG A 37 0.81 -6.97 -9.28
N ALA A 38 -0.13 -6.05 -9.49
CA ALA A 38 -0.14 -4.75 -8.81
C ALA A 38 -0.32 -4.91 -7.29
N GLN A 39 -1.18 -5.84 -6.85
CA GLN A 39 -1.34 -6.18 -5.43
C GLN A 39 -0.03 -6.73 -4.85
N GLY A 40 0.64 -7.62 -5.58
CA GLY A 40 1.94 -8.15 -5.19
C GLY A 40 2.97 -7.04 -4.97
N ILE A 41 3.08 -6.10 -5.91
CA ILE A 41 3.98 -4.93 -5.81
C ILE A 41 3.66 -4.10 -4.55
N LEU A 42 2.37 -3.78 -4.32
CA LEU A 42 1.97 -3.01 -3.16
C LEU A 42 2.32 -3.72 -1.83
N LEU A 43 2.07 -5.03 -1.75
CA LEU A 43 2.42 -5.83 -0.58
C LEU A 43 3.94 -5.91 -0.38
N SER A 44 4.73 -6.00 -1.46
CA SER A 44 6.19 -5.96 -1.39
C SER A 44 6.70 -4.61 -0.87
N LEU A 45 6.11 -3.49 -1.28
CA LEU A 45 6.47 -2.16 -0.76
C LEU A 45 6.15 -2.04 0.73
N VAL A 46 5.00 -2.55 1.16
CA VAL A 46 4.62 -2.59 2.59
C VAL A 46 5.59 -3.47 3.39
N ALA A 47 5.93 -4.66 2.88
CA ALA A 47 6.90 -5.55 3.52
C ALA A 47 8.28 -4.88 3.65
N LEU A 48 8.72 -4.18 2.61
CA LEU A 48 9.96 -3.40 2.62
C LEU A 48 9.90 -2.30 3.70
N LEU A 49 8.79 -1.58 3.82
CA LEU A 49 8.61 -0.55 4.85
C LEU A 49 8.66 -1.14 6.27
N VAL A 50 8.06 -2.32 6.48
CA VAL A 50 8.11 -3.05 7.75
C VAL A 50 9.55 -3.48 8.06
N LEU A 51 10.28 -4.00 7.08
CA LEU A 51 11.67 -4.39 7.24
C LEU A 51 12.55 -3.19 7.61
N PHE A 52 12.36 -2.04 6.95
CA PHE A 52 13.06 -0.81 7.30
C PHE A 52 12.81 -0.39 8.75
N ASP A 53 11.62 -0.59 9.27
CA ASP A 53 11.33 -0.28 10.68
C ASP A 53 12.10 -1.14 11.66
N LEU A 54 12.25 -2.42 11.32
CA LEU A 54 12.98 -3.38 12.15
C LEU A 54 14.48 -3.07 12.13
N THR A 55 15.02 -2.69 10.98
CA THR A 55 16.45 -2.38 10.83
C THR A 55 16.81 -0.98 11.36
N LEU A 56 15.94 0.01 11.18
CA LEU A 56 16.15 1.37 11.69
C LEU A 56 16.11 1.46 13.22
N GLY A 57 15.35 0.60 13.89
CA GLY A 57 15.35 0.53 15.35
C GLY A 57 16.72 0.19 15.96
N VAL A 58 17.64 -0.40 15.17
CA VAL A 58 18.97 -0.83 15.63
C VAL A 58 20.08 0.17 15.24
N MET A 59 19.86 0.99 14.22
CA MET A 59 20.90 1.85 13.61
C MET A 59 20.77 3.35 13.93
N VAL A 60 19.79 3.78 14.74
CA VAL A 60 19.40 5.19 14.87
C VAL A 60 19.76 5.80 16.23
N SER A 61 20.20 7.06 16.21
CA SER A 61 20.56 7.89 17.39
C SER A 61 19.34 8.19 18.28
N LYS A 62 19.55 8.41 19.59
CA LYS A 62 18.48 8.74 20.57
C LYS A 62 17.60 9.93 20.15
N SER A 63 18.14 10.91 19.42
CA SER A 63 17.40 12.10 18.97
C SER A 63 16.42 11.80 17.83
N GLU A 64 16.80 10.94 16.89
CA GLU A 64 15.98 10.51 15.75
C GLU A 64 14.92 9.47 16.16
N MET A 65 15.10 8.84 17.33
CA MET A 65 14.20 7.83 17.88
C MET A 65 12.79 8.38 18.20
N VAL A 66 12.68 9.66 18.54
CA VAL A 66 11.39 10.33 18.85
C VAL A 66 10.55 10.52 17.59
N GLU A 67 11.17 10.93 16.47
CA GLU A 67 10.49 11.05 15.18
C GLU A 67 10.09 9.69 14.62
N LEU A 68 10.95 8.69 14.80
CA LEU A 68 10.66 7.31 14.42
C LEU A 68 9.47 6.73 15.19
N MET A 69 9.34 7.03 16.49
CA MET A 69 8.18 6.60 17.28
C MET A 69 6.87 7.22 16.78
N ARG A 70 6.87 8.51 16.40
CA ARG A 70 5.69 9.13 15.78
C ARG A 70 5.33 8.45 14.47
N LEU A 71 6.32 8.22 13.60
CA LEU A 71 6.10 7.53 12.32
C LEU A 71 5.56 6.10 12.52
N ARG A 72 6.02 5.40 13.56
CA ARG A 72 5.52 4.05 13.91
C ARG A 72 4.04 4.02 14.29
N SER A 73 3.55 5.06 14.95
CA SER A 73 2.12 5.19 15.32
C SER A 73 1.21 5.18 14.09
N TYR A 74 1.62 5.84 13.00
CA TYR A 74 0.84 5.92 11.76
C TYR A 74 0.85 4.62 10.93
N ARG A 75 1.69 3.64 11.26
CA ARG A 75 1.84 2.41 10.47
C ARG A 75 0.62 1.51 10.54
N TRP A 76 0.00 1.39 11.70
CA TRP A 76 -1.24 0.60 11.84
C TRP A 76 -2.36 1.16 10.97
N TRP A 77 -2.46 2.48 10.88
CA TRP A 77 -3.39 3.17 9.98
C TRP A 77 -3.09 2.89 8.52
N MET A 78 -1.82 2.92 8.13
CA MET A 78 -1.40 2.60 6.76
C MET A 78 -1.72 1.15 6.40
N LEU A 79 -1.43 0.18 7.28
CA LEU A 79 -1.75 -1.23 7.04
C LEU A 79 -3.26 -1.44 6.89
N GLY A 80 -4.06 -0.78 7.74
CA GLY A 80 -5.52 -0.77 7.61
C GLY A 80 -5.98 -0.18 6.28
N ALA A 81 -5.41 0.96 5.88
CA ALA A 81 -5.74 1.62 4.62
C ALA A 81 -5.37 0.77 3.39
N VAL A 82 -4.22 0.07 3.43
CA VAL A 82 -3.83 -0.90 2.39
C VAL A 82 -4.84 -2.04 2.32
N ALA A 83 -5.22 -2.64 3.45
CA ALA A 83 -6.18 -3.75 3.47
C ALA A 83 -7.54 -3.33 2.89
N VAL A 84 -8.06 -2.17 3.32
CA VAL A 84 -9.32 -1.60 2.81
C VAL A 84 -9.21 -1.32 1.31
N SER A 85 -8.11 -0.70 0.88
CA SER A 85 -7.88 -0.36 -0.53
C SER A 85 -7.82 -1.59 -1.43
N LEU A 86 -7.12 -2.65 -1.01
CA LEU A 86 -7.10 -3.94 -1.71
C LEU A 86 -8.51 -4.54 -1.81
N GLY A 87 -9.26 -4.54 -0.72
CA GLY A 87 -10.65 -5.01 -0.70
C GLY A 87 -11.53 -4.22 -1.66
N CYS A 88 -11.48 -2.89 -1.60
CA CYS A 88 -12.22 -2.00 -2.49
C CYS A 88 -11.85 -2.23 -3.97
N ALA A 89 -10.57 -2.42 -4.29
CA ALA A 89 -10.15 -2.68 -5.66
C ALA A 89 -10.73 -3.98 -6.23
N TRP A 90 -10.80 -5.05 -5.44
CA TRP A 90 -11.43 -6.30 -5.87
C TRP A 90 -12.95 -6.21 -5.99
N ILE A 91 -13.60 -5.46 -5.10
CA ILE A 91 -15.05 -5.18 -5.19
C ILE A 91 -15.34 -4.42 -6.49
N LEU A 92 -14.59 -3.34 -6.76
CA LEU A 92 -14.74 -2.54 -7.97
C LEU A 92 -14.40 -3.33 -9.24
N PHE A 93 -13.40 -4.22 -9.18
CA PHE A 93 -13.07 -5.13 -10.26
C PHE A 93 -14.26 -6.02 -10.64
N LYS A 94 -14.89 -6.66 -9.65
CA LYS A 94 -16.07 -7.52 -9.90
C LYS A 94 -17.29 -6.72 -10.38
N LEU A 95 -17.51 -5.53 -9.83
CA LEU A 95 -18.57 -4.63 -10.29
C LEU A 95 -18.37 -4.25 -11.76
N ALA A 96 -17.15 -3.88 -12.14
CA ALA A 96 -16.81 -3.51 -13.51
C ALA A 96 -16.98 -4.67 -14.51
N GLN A 97 -16.63 -5.90 -14.11
CA GLN A 97 -16.88 -7.10 -14.93
C GLN A 97 -18.39 -7.31 -15.13
N LYS A 98 -19.20 -7.20 -14.07
CA LYS A 98 -20.66 -7.35 -14.15
C LYS A 98 -21.32 -6.31 -15.06
N THR A 99 -20.87 -5.06 -15.01
CA THR A 99 -21.37 -4.00 -15.90
C THR A 99 -21.03 -4.25 -17.37
N ARG A 100 -19.91 -4.91 -17.67
CA ARG A 100 -19.54 -5.24 -19.05
C ARG A 100 -20.38 -6.39 -19.64
N SER A 101 -20.81 -7.33 -18.80
CA SER A 101 -21.59 -8.50 -19.24
C SER A 101 -23.09 -8.22 -19.41
N THR A 102 -23.54 -7.02 -19.07
CA THR A 102 -24.94 -6.56 -19.21
C THR A 102 -25.04 -5.66 -20.44
#